data_AF-A0A8J7LY05-F1
#
_entry.id   AF-A0A8J7LY05-F1
#
_cell.length_a   1.000
_cell.length_b   1.000
_cell.length_c   1.000
_cell.angle_alpha   90.00
_cell.angle_beta   90.00
_cell.angle_gamma   90.00
#
_symmetry.space_group_name_H-M   'P 1'
#
loop_
_entity.id
_entity.type
_entity.pdbx_description
1 polymer ?
#
loop_
_entity_poly.entity_id
_entity_poly.type
_entity_poly.pdbx_seq_one_letter_code
_entity_poly.pdbx_strand_id
1 'polypeptide(L)' 'MKFYDAKEESDLNRVEAILQKGGIEYTVAPATEAKNSQEICVAEEDVPFAEELLLKATITG' A
#
# COMPACT_ATOMS: atom_id res chain seq x y z
N MET A 1 1.62 10.69 -2.83
CA MET A 1 2.42 10.09 -3.93
C MET A 1 1.98 8.64 -4.12
N LYS A 2 2.02 8.11 -5.36
CA LYS A 2 1.80 6.67 -5.61
C LYS A 2 2.84 5.86 -4.83
N PHE A 3 2.35 4.95 -4.02
CA PHE A 3 3.15 4.13 -3.11
C PHE A 3 3.16 2.66 -3.53
N TYR A 4 1.98 2.11 -3.82
CA TYR A 4 1.83 0.68 -4.12
C TYR A 4 0.76 0.44 -5.19
N ASP A 5 0.95 -0.58 -6.02
CA ASP A 5 0.04 -0.99 -7.09
C ASP A 5 -0.50 -2.38 -6.77
N ALA A 6 -1.72 -2.43 -6.24
CA ALA A 6 -2.40 -3.65 -5.87
C ALA A 6 -3.07 -4.27 -7.11
N LYS A 7 -2.63 -5.50 -7.44
CA LYS A 7 -3.11 -6.23 -8.61
C LYS A 7 -4.45 -6.93 -8.39
N GLU A 8 -4.77 -7.22 -7.13
CA GLU A 8 -5.99 -7.91 -6.71
C GLU A 8 -6.45 -7.40 -5.34
N GLU A 9 -7.71 -7.66 -5.02
CA GLU A 9 -8.34 -7.22 -3.77
C GLU A 9 -7.64 -7.80 -2.52
N SER A 10 -7.17 -9.06 -2.59
CA SER A 10 -6.43 -9.69 -1.49
C SER A 10 -5.13 -8.94 -1.15
N ASP A 11 -4.44 -8.47 -2.19
CA ASP A 11 -3.18 -7.74 -2.09
C ASP A 11 -3.44 -6.33 -1.54
N LEU A 12 -4.47 -5.67 -2.04
CA LEU A 12 -4.93 -4.39 -1.50
C LEU A 12 -5.23 -4.49 -0.01
N ASN A 13 -6.08 -5.44 0.39
CA ASN A 13 -6.46 -5.65 1.79
C ASN A 13 -5.25 -5.91 2.69
N ARG A 14 -4.25 -6.67 2.21
CA ARG A 14 -3.02 -6.93 2.96
C ARG A 14 -2.24 -5.63 3.19
N VAL A 15 -2.04 -4.83 2.15
CA VAL A 15 -1.25 -3.61 2.24
C VAL A 15 -1.98 -2.56 3.07
N GLU A 16 -3.29 -2.40 2.90
CA GLU A 16 -4.11 -1.55 3.76
C GLU A 16 -3.98 -1.93 5.24
N ALA A 17 -4.07 -3.23 5.58
CA ALA A 17 -3.92 -3.68 6.95
C ALA A 17 -2.53 -3.37 7.54
N ILE A 18 -1.47 -3.46 6.73
CA ILE A 18 -0.11 -3.10 7.14
C ILE A 18 -0.01 -1.60 7.43
N LEU A 19 -0.52 -0.76 6.54
CA LEU A 19 -0.50 0.70 6.69
C LEU A 19 -1.34 1.16 7.88
N GLN A 20 -2.55 0.62 8.05
CA GLN A 20 -3.42 0.89 9.20
C GLN A 20 -2.74 0.50 10.52
N LYS A 21 -2.11 -0.69 10.58
CA LYS A 21 -1.38 -1.14 11.77
C LYS A 21 -0.16 -0.24 12.07
N GLY A 22 0.44 0.34 11.03
CA GLY A 22 1.50 1.33 11.14
C GLY A 22 1.02 2.72 11.56
N GLY A 23 -0.28 3.00 11.52
CA GLY A 23 -0.83 4.34 11.75
C GLY A 23 -0.56 5.30 10.59
N ILE A 24 -0.32 4.79 9.39
CA ILE A 24 -0.07 5.60 8.18
C ILE A 24 -1.40 5.91 7.51
N GLU A 25 -1.64 7.19 7.23
CA GLU A 25 -2.79 7.61 6.43
C GLU A 25 -2.55 7.31 4.94
N TYR A 26 -3.56 6.76 4.27
CA TYR A 26 -3.47 6.40 2.87
C TYR A 26 -4.79 6.65 2.15
N THR A 27 -4.71 6.70 0.81
CA THR A 27 -5.86 6.80 -0.07
C THR A 27 -5.75 5.75 -1.16
N VAL A 28 -6.90 5.24 -1.61
CA VAL A 28 -6.97 4.25 -2.70
C VAL A 28 -7.59 4.90 -3.92
N ALA A 29 -6.92 4.78 -5.06
CA ALA A 29 -7.36 5.29 -6.35
C ALA A 29 -7.42 4.15 -7.39
N PRO A 30 -8.30 4.22 -8.40
CA PRO A 30 -8.25 3.30 -9.52
C PRO A 30 -6.94 3.49 -10.30
N ALA A 31 -6.23 2.39 -10.60
CA ALA A 31 -4.98 2.46 -11.34
C ALA A 31 -5.21 2.99 -12.76
N THR A 32 -4.41 3.97 -13.17
CA THR A 32 -4.52 4.56 -14.51
C THR A 32 -4.07 3.61 -15.62
N GLU A 33 -3.22 2.63 -15.30
CA GLU A 33 -2.54 1.79 -16.30
C GLU A 33 -3.15 0.39 -16.47
N ALA A 34 -3.91 -0.11 -15.49
CA ALA A 34 -4.48 -1.45 -15.52
C ALA A 34 -5.97 -1.44 -15.17
N LYS A 35 -6.79 -1.91 -16.11
CA LYS A 35 -8.20 -2.23 -15.86
C LYS A 35 -8.23 -3.28 -14.75
N ASN A 36 -8.73 -2.91 -13.57
CA ASN A 36 -8.86 -3.71 -12.35
C ASN A 36 -7.70 -3.68 -11.34
N SER A 37 -6.70 -2.81 -11.50
CA SER A 37 -5.71 -2.57 -10.43
C SER A 37 -6.07 -1.34 -9.60
N GLN A 38 -5.66 -1.33 -8.34
CA GLN A 38 -5.87 -0.23 -7.42
C GLN A 38 -4.53 0.32 -6.94
N GLU A 39 -4.41 1.64 -6.88
CA GLU A 39 -3.21 2.33 -6.44
C GLU A 39 -3.41 2.84 -5.02
N ILE A 40 -2.44 2.56 -4.15
CA ILE A 40 -2.38 3.13 -2.81
C ILE A 40 -1.45 4.34 -2.87
N CYS A 41 -1.93 5.46 -2.36
CA CYS A 41 -1.17 6.69 -2.22
C CYS A 41 -0.98 7.03 -0.75
N VAL A 42 0.25 7.36 -0.37
CA VAL A 42 0.63 7.85 0.97
C VAL A 42 1.26 9.24 0.86
N ALA A 43 1.36 9.96 1.98
CA ALA A 43 2.12 11.20 2.04
C ALA A 43 3.62 10.92 1.76
N GLU A 44 4.32 11.83 1.10
CA GLU A 44 5.74 11.63 0.74
C GLU A 44 6.62 11.39 1.99
N GLU A 45 6.29 12.02 3.11
CA GLU A 45 6.97 11.85 4.39
C GLU A 45 6.81 10.45 4.99
N ASP A 46 5.70 9.76 4.69
CA ASP A 46 5.37 8.44 5.23
C ASP A 46 5.89 7.30 4.36
N VAL A 47 6.27 7.56 3.11
CA VAL A 47 6.82 6.55 2.18
C VAL A 47 7.91 5.68 2.83
N PRO A 48 8.99 6.23 3.41
CA PRO A 48 10.06 5.41 3.98
C PRO A 48 9.57 4.50 5.12
N PHE A 49 8.60 4.97 5.92
CA PHE A 49 8.05 4.15 7.00
C PHE A 49 7.10 3.07 6.46
N ALA A 50 6.29 3.40 5.47
CA ALA A 50 5.42 2.47 4.77
C ALA A 50 6.21 1.34 4.09
N GLU A 51 7.33 1.65 3.43
CA GLU A 51 8.24 0.67 2.83
C GLU A 51 8.82 -0.27 3.90
N GLU A 52 9.25 0.27 5.04
CA GLU A 52 9.80 -0.54 6.13
C GLU A 52 8.76 -1.54 6.68
N LEU A 53 7.51 -1.10 6.86
CA LEU A 53 6.43 -1.97 7.33
C LEU A 53 6.14 -3.11 6.35
N LEU A 54 6.13 -2.81 5.05
CA LEU A 54 5.96 -3.81 3.99
C LEU A 54 7.10 -4.83 3.95
N LEU A 55 8.35 -4.37 4.07
CA LEU A 55 9.52 -5.25 4.16
C LEU A 55 9.45 -6.16 5.40
N LYS A 56 9.06 -5.63 6.57
CA LYS A 56 8.90 -6.44 7.78
C LYS A 56 7.80 -7.49 7.63
N ALA A 57 6.71 -7.15 6.96
CA ALA A 57 5.56 -8.04 6.74
C ALA A 57 5.78 -9.11 5.67
N THR A 58 6.83 -8.99 4.84
CA THR A 58 7.21 -10.04 3.86
C THR A 58 8.20 -11.05 4.43
N ILE A 59 8.97 -10.68 5.45
CA ILE A 59 9.97 -11.57 6.10
C ILE A 59 9.31 -12.49 7.16
N THR A 60 8.08 -12.19 7.59
CA THR A 60 7.34 -12.97 8.61
C THR A 60 6.24 -13.90 8.04
N GLY A 61 6.19 -14.10 6.73
CA GLY A 61 5.23 -14.98 6.04
C GLY A 61 5.77 -16.35 5.70
#